data_AF-A0A961Q7Z0-F1
#
_entry.id   AF-A0A961Q7Z0-F1
#
_cell.length_a   1.000
_cell.length_b   1.000
_cell.length_c   1.000
_cell.angle_alpha   90.00
_cell.angle_beta   90.00
_cell.angle_gamma   90.00
#
_symmetry.space_group_name_H-M   'P 1'
#
loop_
_entity.id
_entity.type
_entity.pdbx_description
1 polymer ?
#
loop_
_entity_poly.entity_id
_entity_poly.type
_entity_poly.pdbx_seq_one_letter_code
_entity_poly.pdbx_strand_id
1 'polypeptide(L)'
;MITKRLFAKGFTAPILVAIALILAVAVLVPVLNLALPETSPFHVPSYIVALTGKYLTYALLALALDLVWGFAGILSLGHGAFFALGG
;
A
#
# COMPACT_ATOMS: atom_id res chain seq x y z
N MET A 1 8.49 19.90 18.13
CA MET A 1 7.84 20.81 17.14
C MET A 1 7.86 20.29 15.70
N ILE A 2 8.90 19.58 15.26
CA ILE A 2 9.02 19.01 13.90
C ILE A 2 8.01 17.87 13.60
N THR A 3 7.74 17.00 14.58
CA THR A 3 6.78 15.89 14.44
C THR A 3 5.35 16.34 14.16
N LYS A 4 4.89 17.43 14.78
CA LYS A 4 3.55 18.00 14.50
C LYS A 4 3.43 18.56 13.09
N ARG A 5 4.50 19.09 12.50
CA ARG A 5 4.50 19.62 11.12
C ARG A 5 4.57 18.52 10.06
N LEU A 6 5.23 17.40 10.38
CA LEU A 6 5.25 16.21 9.51
C LEU A 6 3.86 15.56 9.44
N PHE A 7 3.20 15.36 10.59
CA PHE A 7 1.86 14.77 10.64
C PHE A 7 0.77 15.72 10.10
N ALA A 8 0.89 17.03 10.31
CA ALA A 8 -0.09 18.01 9.79
C ALA A 8 -0.10 18.12 8.26
N LYS A 9 0.98 17.71 7.57
CA LYS A 9 1.05 17.62 6.10
C LYS A 9 0.98 16.19 5.55
N GLY A 10 0.88 15.17 6.42
CA GLY A 10 0.94 13.76 6.03
C GLY A 10 -0.33 13.25 5.33
N PHE A 11 -1.50 13.81 5.65
CA PHE A 11 -2.77 13.47 5.04
C PHE A 11 -3.13 14.46 3.93
N THR A 12 -2.40 14.40 2.82
CA THR A 12 -2.75 15.16 1.62
C THR A 12 -3.94 14.51 0.91
N ALA A 13 -4.69 15.29 0.13
CA ALA A 13 -5.80 14.80 -0.68
C ALA A 13 -5.48 13.53 -1.50
N PRO A 14 -4.34 13.42 -2.22
CA PRO A 14 -4.02 12.21 -2.96
C PRO A 14 -3.79 10.98 -2.07
N ILE A 15 -3.18 11.15 -0.89
CA ILE A 15 -2.96 10.04 0.06
C ILE A 15 -4.31 9.55 0.61
N LEU A 16 -5.20 10.47 0.95
CA LEU A 16 -6.55 10.12 1.41
C LEU A 16 -7.36 9.41 0.32
N VAL A 17 -7.27 9.86 -0.93
CA VAL A 17 -7.91 9.20 -2.08
C VAL A 17 -7.36 7.79 -2.28
N ALA A 18 -6.04 7.60 -2.20
CA ALA A 18 -5.42 6.28 -2.32
C ALA A 18 -5.89 5.32 -1.21
N ILE A 19 -5.92 5.77 0.05
CA ILE A 19 -6.42 4.98 1.18
C ILE A 19 -7.90 4.64 0.98
N ALA A 20 -8.73 5.61 0.58
CA ALA A 20 -10.15 5.40 0.34
C ALA A 20 -10.39 4.37 -0.79
N LEU A 21 -9.62 4.44 -1.87
CA LEU A 21 -9.71 3.47 -2.97
C LEU A 21 -9.29 2.07 -2.55
N ILE A 22 -8.20 1.94 -1.78
CA ILE A 22 -7.74 0.64 -1.27
C ILE A 22 -8.82 0.01 -0.38
N LEU A 23 -9.40 0.79 0.55
CA LEU A 23 -10.47 0.32 1.42
C LEU A 23 -11.73 -0.04 0.62
N ALA A 24 -12.09 0.78 -0.37
CA ALA A 24 -13.22 0.51 -1.25
C ALA A 24 -13.04 -0.82 -1.98
N VAL A 25 -11.88 -1.07 -2.60
CA VAL A 25 -11.60 -2.34 -3.29
C VAL A 25 -11.61 -3.52 -2.32
N ALA A 26 -11.01 -3.37 -1.14
CA ALA A 26 -10.94 -4.43 -0.12
C ALA A 26 -12.33 -4.89 0.37
N VAL A 27 -13.32 -3.99 0.36
CA VAL A 27 -14.70 -4.30 0.77
C VAL A 27 -15.57 -4.69 -0.43
N LEU A 28 -15.47 -3.95 -1.54
CA LEU A 28 -16.36 -4.11 -2.69
C LEU A 28 -16.15 -5.45 -3.40
N VAL A 29 -14.91 -5.92 -3.52
CA VAL A 29 -14.58 -7.21 -4.14
C VAL A 29 -15.24 -8.41 -3.45
N PRO A 30 -15.11 -8.61 -2.12
CA PRO A 30 -15.81 -9.70 -1.43
C PRO A 30 -17.32 -9.48 -1.36
N VAL A 31 -17.81 -8.24 -1.26
CA VAL A 31 -19.25 -7.96 -1.29
C VAL A 31 -19.86 -8.37 -2.63
N LEU A 32 -19.22 -8.05 -3.76
CA LEU A 32 -19.69 -8.46 -5.09
C LEU A 32 -19.60 -9.99 -5.30
N ASN A 33 -18.70 -10.68 -4.62
CA ASN A 33 -18.64 -12.14 -4.65
C ASN A 33 -19.78 -12.79 -3.84
N LEU A 34 -20.11 -12.27 -2.65
CA LEU A 34 -21.12 -12.87 -1.76
C LEU A 34 -22.56 -12.42 -2.07
N ALA A 35 -22.77 -11.17 -2.46
CA ALA A 35 -24.11 -10.58 -2.59
C ALA A 35 -24.77 -10.85 -3.96
N LEU A 36 -23.99 -11.24 -4.96
CA LEU A 36 -24.48 -11.41 -6.34
C LEU A 36 -24.48 -12.88 -6.74
N PRO A 37 -25.56 -13.37 -7.39
CA PRO A 37 -25.59 -14.71 -7.99
C PRO A 37 -24.53 -14.85 -9.09
N GLU A 38 -24.00 -16.06 -9.28
CA GLU A 38 -22.97 -16.36 -10.30
C GLU A 38 -23.38 -16.02 -11.74
N THR A 39 -24.69 -15.95 -12.00
CA THR A 39 -25.26 -15.57 -13.31
C THR A 39 -25.29 -14.07 -13.57
N SER A 40 -24.99 -13.23 -12.58
CA SER A 40 -24.94 -11.77 -12.73
C SER A 40 -23.65 -11.33 -13.42
N PRO A 41 -23.69 -10.39 -14.39
CA PRO A 41 -22.48 -9.86 -15.03
C PRO A 41 -21.55 -9.10 -14.06
N PHE A 42 -22.02 -8.75 -12.87
CA PHE A 42 -21.23 -8.09 -11.82
C PHE A 42 -20.70 -9.05 -10.75
N HIS A 43 -20.98 -10.35 -10.86
CA HIS A 43 -20.46 -11.33 -9.90
C HIS A 43 -18.94 -11.44 -10.03
N VAL A 44 -18.24 -11.24 -8.91
CA VAL A 44 -16.80 -11.41 -8.87
C VAL A 44 -16.50 -12.87 -8.51
N PRO A 45 -15.79 -13.64 -9.36
CA PRO A 45 -15.45 -15.01 -9.05
C PRO A 45 -14.53 -15.13 -7.83
N SER A 46 -14.67 -16.21 -7.05
CA SER A 46 -13.91 -16.43 -5.81
C SER A 46 -12.40 -16.43 -6.01
N TYR A 47 -11.90 -16.86 -7.18
CA TYR A 47 -10.46 -16.80 -7.47
C TYR A 47 -9.94 -15.36 -7.60
N ILE A 48 -10.76 -14.42 -8.10
CA ILE A 48 -10.39 -13.00 -8.19
C ILE A 48 -10.30 -12.39 -6.79
N VAL A 49 -11.15 -12.81 -5.85
CA VAL A 49 -11.09 -12.38 -4.45
C VAL A 49 -9.73 -12.77 -3.84
N ALA A 50 -9.32 -14.04 -4.00
CA ALA A 50 -8.02 -14.51 -3.53
C ALA A 50 -6.84 -13.80 -4.21
N LEU A 51 -6.93 -13.57 -5.52
CA LEU A 51 -5.87 -12.90 -6.29
C LEU A 51 -5.73 -11.43 -5.89
N THR A 52 -6.84 -10.74 -5.68
CA THR A 52 -6.87 -9.35 -5.19
C THR A 52 -6.22 -9.25 -3.81
N GLY A 53 -6.55 -10.16 -2.88
CA GLY A 53 -5.92 -10.19 -1.56
C GLY A 53 -4.41 -10.41 -1.61
N LYS A 54 -3.94 -11.29 -2.51
CA LYS A 54 -2.51 -11.51 -2.76
C LYS A 54 -1.81 -10.24 -3.26
N TYR A 55 -2.38 -9.57 -4.25
CA TYR A 55 -1.78 -8.34 -4.79
C TYR A 55 -1.80 -7.20 -3.79
N LEU A 56 -2.85 -7.08 -2.97
CA LEU A 56 -2.90 -6.08 -1.90
C LEU A 56 -1.78 -6.30 -0.88
N THR A 57 -1.50 -7.56 -0.54
CA THR A 57 -0.36 -7.92 0.33
C THR A 57 0.96 -7.48 -0.28
N TYR A 58 1.19 -7.73 -1.58
CA TYR A 58 2.40 -7.26 -2.26
C TYR A 58 2.49 -5.73 -2.36
N ALA A 59 1.37 -5.03 -2.51
CA ALA A 59 1.35 -3.57 -2.51
C ALA A 59 1.76 -3.00 -1.13
N LEU A 60 1.26 -3.59 -0.03
CA LEU A 60 1.66 -3.21 1.33
C LEU A 60 3.14 -3.51 1.58
N LEU A 61 3.64 -4.65 1.09
CA LEU A 61 5.06 -4.97 1.15
C LEU A 61 5.90 -3.94 0.39
N ALA A 62 5.51 -3.57 -0.83
CA ALA A 62 6.20 -2.56 -1.63
C ALA A 62 6.22 -1.19 -0.92
N LEU A 63 5.09 -0.79 -0.31
CA LEU A 63 4.99 0.45 0.45
C LEU A 63 5.88 0.43 1.71
N ALA A 64 5.94 -0.69 2.43
CA ALA A 64 6.84 -0.84 3.56
C ALA A 64 8.31 -0.72 3.15
N LEU A 65 8.71 -1.32 2.02
CA LEU A 65 10.06 -1.19 1.47
C LEU A 65 10.39 0.25 1.06
N ASP A 66 9.45 0.96 0.44
CA ASP A 66 9.60 2.38 0.08
C ASP A 66 9.86 3.24 1.32
N LEU A 67 9.10 3.03 2.40
CA LEU A 67 9.31 3.74 3.67
C LEU A 67 10.67 3.39 4.30
N VAL A 68 11.10 2.14 4.26
CA VAL A 68 12.40 1.74 4.81
C VAL A 68 13.56 2.38 4.02
N TRP A 69 13.50 2.40 2.69
CA TRP A 69 14.56 3.00 1.89
C TRP A 69 14.55 4.53 1.92
N GLY A 70 13.38 5.16 1.90
CA GLY A 70 13.23 6.62 1.92
C GLY A 70 13.30 7.24 3.31
N PHE A 71 12.44 6.80 4.24
CA PHE A 71 12.33 7.38 5.57
C PHE A 71 13.38 6.85 6.56
N ALA A 72 13.64 5.54 6.59
CA ALA A 72 14.69 4.99 7.44
C ALA A 72 16.11 5.20 6.85
N GLY A 73 16.21 5.63 5.60
CA GLY A 73 17.46 6.12 5.00
C GLY A 73 18.50 5.04 4.71
N ILE A 74 18.09 3.77 4.60
CA ILE A 74 19.02 2.64 4.36
C ILE A 74 19.91 2.87 3.12
N LEU A 75 19.41 3.50 2.05
CA LEU A 75 20.20 3.78 0.84
C LEU A 75 21.29 4.83 1.08
N SER A 76 21.04 5.83 1.93
CA SER A 76 22.05 6.81 2.33
C SER A 76 23.06 6.21 3.30
N LEU A 77 22.63 5.29 4.17
CA LEU A 77 23.50 4.56 5.09
C LEU A 77 24.48 3.64 4.35
N GLY A 78 24.02 2.95 3.29
CA GLY A 78 24.90 2.15 2.43
C GLY A 78 26.00 2.98 1.75
N HIS A 79 25.66 4.16 1.22
CA HIS A 79 26.66 5.09 0.67
C HIS A 79 27.62 5.60 1.75
N GLY A 80 27.12 5.99 2.92
CA GLY A 80 27.96 6.43 4.04
C GLY A 80 28.92 5.33 4.54
N ALA A 81 28.45 4.08 4.62
CA ALA A 81 29.27 2.94 4.99
C ALA A 81 30.34 2.61 3.94
N PHE A 82 30.02 2.74 2.64
CA PHE A 82 30.98 2.56 1.55
C PHE A 82 32.13 3.57 1.63
N PHE A 83 31.84 4.85 1.85
CA PHE A 83 32.89 5.87 2.02
C PHE A 83 33.63 5.74 3.36
N ALA A 84 32.97 5.27 4.43
CA ALA A 84 33.61 5.08 5.74
C ALA A 84 34.54 3.86 5.80
N LEU A 85 34.26 2.78 5.05
CA LEU A 85 35.08 1.57 4.99
C LEU A 85 36.24 1.65 3.99
N GLY A 86 36.46 2.82 3.37
CA GLY A 86 37.58 3.08 2.47
C GLY A 86 37.29 2.78 1.00
N GLY A 87 36.17 3.29 0.48
CA GLY A 87 35.93 3.40 -0.97
C GLY A 87 37.01 4.18 -1.71
#